data_AF-A0A949VY52-F1
#
_entry.id   AF-A0A949VY52-F1
#
_cell.length_a   1.000
_cell.length_b   1.000
_cell.length_c   1.000
_cell.angle_alpha   90.00
_cell.angle_beta   90.00
_cell.angle_gamma   90.00
#
_symmetry.space_group_name_H-M   'P 1'
#
loop_
_entity.id
_entity.type
_entity.pdbx_description
1 polymer ?
#
loop_
_entity_poly.entity_id
_entity_poly.type
_entity_poly.pdbx_seq_one_letter_code
_entity_poly.pdbx_strand_id
1 'polypeptide(L)'
;MFDAVKDFRENILLIKKDKTAGILTIGVYDENPQRSKEIVDFLISELNKINIELNVLSARNNRIYIEERYRLVKEQLTKFEDSLENYQNENGIAPDMKVEVVSKLEVELQAEIKSEEIKLELLKKILSPNESEVITQTTKLNALKEQLREIQNSNHKEFDLGLKGAPKVVLDYYRIKREVEIQNKILVTLIPMLEQAKIEENRDTPTILVVDNPFVPDKKSKPKRIILIFIICVVSFSTSYLYFFVKEKYKGFKSIDSNRS
;
A
#
# COMPACT_ATOMS: atom_id res chain seq x y z
N MET A 1 -6.73 17.84 27.81
CA MET A 1 -6.83 17.74 26.34
C MET A 1 -6.68 16.31 25.87
N PHE A 2 -5.64 15.58 26.28
CA PHE A 2 -5.47 14.15 25.96
C PHE A 2 -6.65 13.28 26.38
N ASP A 3 -7.22 13.50 27.57
CA ASP A 3 -8.36 12.69 28.05
C ASP A 3 -9.63 12.90 27.22
N ALA A 4 -9.89 14.12 26.77
CA ALA A 4 -11.06 14.44 25.93
C ALA A 4 -10.95 13.83 24.52
N VAL A 5 -9.74 13.85 23.94
CA VAL A 5 -9.48 13.22 22.62
C VAL A 5 -9.60 11.70 22.73
N LYS A 6 -9.11 11.12 23.82
CA LYS A 6 -9.21 9.68 24.08
C LYS A 6 -10.67 9.25 24.24
N ASP A 7 -11.44 9.96 25.07
CA ASP A 7 -12.87 9.69 25.27
C ASP A 7 -13.66 9.81 23.95
N PHE A 8 -13.35 10.82 23.15
CA PHE A 8 -13.96 10.97 21.82
C PHE A 8 -13.67 9.76 20.91
N ARG A 9 -12.42 9.30 20.88
CA ARG A 9 -12.01 8.16 20.04
C ARG A 9 -12.63 6.84 20.49
N GLU A 10 -12.71 6.61 21.81
CA GLU A 10 -13.11 5.30 22.35
C GLU A 10 -14.62 5.17 22.54
N ASN A 11 -15.31 6.24 22.93
CA ASN A 11 -16.71 6.18 23.35
C ASN A 11 -17.68 6.88 22.39
N ILE A 12 -17.22 7.92 21.69
CA ILE A 12 -18.07 8.79 20.85
C ILE A 12 -17.99 8.39 19.38
N LEU A 13 -16.79 8.10 18.86
CA LEU A 13 -16.55 7.77 17.47
C LEU A 13 -16.82 6.29 17.17
N LEU A 14 -17.59 6.02 16.12
CA LEU A 14 -17.86 4.67 15.62
C LEU A 14 -17.27 4.52 14.23
N ILE A 15 -16.33 3.58 14.07
CA ILE A 15 -15.73 3.22 12.79
C ILE A 15 -15.94 1.73 12.55
N LYS A 16 -16.57 1.38 11.42
CA LYS A 16 -16.63 0.00 10.93
C LYS A 16 -15.98 -0.09 9.57
N LYS A 17 -15.06 -1.03 9.39
CA LYS A 17 -14.36 -1.28 8.14
C LYS A 17 -14.79 -2.63 7.57
N ASP A 18 -15.45 -2.61 6.42
CA ASP A 18 -15.67 -3.79 5.61
C ASP A 18 -14.55 -3.90 4.57
N LYS A 19 -13.58 -4.80 4.81
CA LYS A 19 -12.43 -4.97 3.90
C LYS A 19 -12.81 -5.63 2.58
N THR A 20 -13.89 -6.41 2.55
CA THR A 20 -14.36 -7.13 1.36
C THR A 20 -15.10 -6.19 0.40
N ALA A 21 -15.96 -5.31 0.94
CA ALA A 21 -16.66 -4.31 0.15
C ALA A 21 -15.87 -3.00 -0.04
N GLY A 22 -14.79 -2.80 0.72
CA GLY A 22 -14.02 -1.55 0.73
C GLY A 22 -14.75 -0.37 1.39
N ILE A 23 -15.80 -0.65 2.18
CA ILE A 23 -16.67 0.36 2.76
C ILE A 23 -16.20 0.74 4.18
N LEU A 24 -16.09 2.04 4.44
CA LEU A 24 -15.85 2.60 5.76
C LEU A 24 -17.12 3.29 6.25
N THR A 25 -17.71 2.78 7.34
CA THR A 25 -18.85 3.44 7.99
C THR A 25 -18.34 4.26 9.17
N ILE A 26 -18.65 5.56 9.16
CA ILE A 26 -18.31 6.51 10.21
C ILE A 26 -19.62 6.97 10.88
N GLY A 27 -19.63 6.97 12.21
CA GLY A 27 -20.73 7.49 13.00
C GLY A 27 -20.23 8.14 14.29
N VAL A 28 -21.07 8.97 14.90
CA VAL A 28 -20.76 9.69 16.14
C VAL A 28 -21.94 9.51 17.10
N TYR A 29 -21.65 9.34 18.38
CA TYR A 29 -22.65 9.36 19.44
C TYR A 29 -22.69 10.74 20.10
N ASP A 30 -23.81 11.45 19.96
CA ASP A 30 -24.06 12.71 20.66
C ASP A 30 -25.48 12.70 21.27
N GLU A 31 -25.69 13.52 22.31
CA GLU A 31 -27.01 13.69 22.91
C GLU A 31 -27.96 14.43 21.96
N ASN A 32 -27.43 15.38 21.19
CA ASN A 32 -28.17 16.13 20.19
C ASN A 32 -28.01 15.45 18.81
N PRO A 33 -29.11 14.97 18.20
CA PRO A 33 -29.06 14.27 16.92
C PRO A 33 -28.57 15.18 15.76
N GLN A 34 -28.85 16.48 15.85
CA GLN A 34 -28.37 17.47 14.88
C GLN A 34 -26.85 17.65 14.96
N ARG A 35 -26.33 17.79 16.19
CA ARG A 35 -24.90 17.90 16.44
C ARG A 35 -24.15 16.64 16.01
N SER A 36 -24.73 15.45 16.22
CA SER A 36 -24.17 14.19 15.73
C SER A 36 -23.97 14.20 14.22
N LYS A 37 -24.93 14.72 13.45
CA LYS A 37 -24.80 14.86 11.99
C LYS A 37 -23.70 15.85 11.63
N GLU A 38 -23.73 17.04 12.23
CA GLU A 38 -22.76 18.11 11.97
C GLU A 38 -21.31 17.67 12.23
N ILE A 39 -21.07 16.89 13.29
CA ILE A 39 -19.74 16.33 13.57
C ILE A 39 -19.33 15.35 12.47
N VAL A 40 -20.22 14.47 12.01
CA VAL A 40 -19.89 13.51 10.93
C VAL A 40 -19.63 14.25 9.62
N ASP A 41 -20.45 15.23 9.25
CA ASP A 41 -20.24 16.08 8.07
C ASP A 41 -18.87 16.78 8.13
N PHE A 42 -18.54 17.35 9.29
CA PHE A 42 -17.24 17.97 9.51
C PHE A 42 -16.10 16.97 9.35
N LEU A 43 -16.18 15.79 9.97
CA LEU A 43 -15.17 14.73 9.86
C LEU A 43 -14.98 14.25 8.42
N ILE A 44 -16.05 14.11 7.63
CA ILE A 44 -15.98 13.72 6.23
C ILE A 44 -15.28 14.81 5.41
N SER A 45 -15.63 16.08 5.62
CA SER A 45 -15.00 17.19 4.89
C SER A 45 -13.51 17.32 5.21
N GLU A 46 -13.12 17.20 6.47
CA GLU A 46 -11.72 17.27 6.89
C GLU A 46 -10.93 16.04 6.42
N LEU A 47 -11.53 14.84 6.46
CA LEU A 47 -10.94 13.63 5.91
C LEU A 47 -10.69 13.79 4.40
N ASN A 48 -11.65 14.33 3.66
CA ASN A 48 -11.49 14.56 2.22
C ASN A 48 -10.35 15.56 1.94
N LYS A 49 -10.30 16.66 2.70
CA LYS A 49 -9.24 17.67 2.57
C LYS A 49 -7.84 17.09 2.82
N ILE A 50 -7.67 16.37 3.94
CA ILE A 50 -6.40 15.70 4.27
C ILE A 50 -6.07 14.64 3.22
N ASN A 51 -7.05 13.88 2.74
CA ASN A 51 -6.83 12.87 1.74
C ASN A 51 -6.34 13.47 0.41
N ILE A 52 -6.96 14.57 -0.05
CA ILE A 52 -6.51 15.30 -1.24
C ILE A 52 -5.07 15.78 -1.05
N GLU A 53 -4.76 16.43 0.08
CA GLU A 53 -3.41 16.91 0.38
C GLU A 53 -2.36 15.78 0.37
N LEU A 54 -2.67 14.66 1.02
CA LEU A 54 -1.79 13.48 1.05
C LEU A 54 -1.61 12.84 -0.32
N ASN A 55 -2.67 12.78 -1.14
CA ASN A 55 -2.60 12.22 -2.49
C ASN A 55 -1.72 13.10 -3.39
N VAL A 56 -1.90 14.42 -3.36
CA VAL A 56 -1.07 15.37 -4.12
C VAL A 56 0.39 15.26 -3.69
N LEU A 57 0.65 15.19 -2.38
CA LEU A 57 2.00 15.03 -1.85
C LEU A 57 2.63 13.69 -2.28
N SER A 58 1.87 12.59 -2.20
CA SER A 58 2.32 11.26 -2.63
C SER A 58 2.63 11.23 -4.12
N ALA A 59 1.73 11.76 -4.96
CA ALA A 59 1.91 11.83 -6.41
C ALA A 59 3.13 12.69 -6.79
N ARG A 60 3.33 13.83 -6.12
CA ARG A 60 4.55 14.65 -6.26
C ARG A 60 5.81 13.86 -5.91
N ASN A 61 5.82 13.17 -4.77
CA ASN A 61 6.98 12.38 -4.34
C ASN A 61 7.29 11.24 -5.31
N ASN A 62 6.26 10.62 -5.88
CA ASN A 62 6.41 9.59 -6.92
C ASN A 62 7.01 10.17 -8.20
N ARG A 63 6.50 11.32 -8.68
CA ARG A 63 7.07 12.03 -9.83
C ARG A 63 8.54 12.34 -9.62
N ILE A 64 8.89 12.98 -8.51
CA ILE A 64 10.29 13.34 -8.19
C ILE A 64 11.18 12.10 -8.21
N TYR A 65 10.74 11.00 -7.61
CA TYR A 65 11.51 9.76 -7.60
C TYR A 65 11.74 9.21 -9.02
N ILE A 66 10.70 9.13 -9.85
CA ILE A 66 10.82 8.64 -11.22
C ILE A 66 11.70 9.59 -12.05
N GLU A 67 11.58 10.90 -11.86
CA GLU A 67 12.39 11.93 -12.52
C GLU A 67 13.88 11.81 -12.18
N GLU A 68 14.21 11.56 -10.91
CA GLU A 68 15.60 11.28 -10.49
C GLU A 68 16.14 10.02 -11.18
N ARG A 69 15.36 8.94 -11.23
CA ARG A 69 15.73 7.70 -11.94
C ARG A 69 15.94 7.95 -13.43
N TYR A 70 15.05 8.71 -14.06
CA TYR A 70 15.16 9.12 -15.46
C TYR A 70 16.46 9.88 -15.72
N ARG A 71 16.77 10.89 -14.89
CA ARG A 71 18.00 11.69 -15.04
C ARG A 71 19.25 10.83 -14.90
N LEU A 72 19.29 9.92 -13.93
CA LEU A 72 20.41 9.01 -13.72
C LEU A 72 20.64 8.09 -14.94
N VAL A 73 19.56 7.50 -15.48
CA VAL A 73 19.66 6.63 -16.66
C VAL A 73 20.10 7.42 -17.90
N LYS A 74 19.59 8.64 -18.07
CA LYS A 74 20.01 9.53 -19.15
C LYS A 74 21.51 9.87 -19.07
N GLU A 75 22.00 10.20 -17.88
CA GLU A 75 23.43 10.47 -17.67
C GLU A 75 24.30 9.22 -17.94
N GLN A 76 23.85 8.05 -17.51
CA GLN A 76 24.53 6.79 -17.78
C GLN A 76 24.55 6.47 -19.28
N LEU A 77 23.42 6.66 -19.98
CA LEU A 77 23.33 6.49 -21.43
C LEU A 77 24.36 7.37 -22.15
N THR A 78 24.41 8.68 -21.84
CA THR A 78 25.39 9.59 -22.44
C THR A 78 26.83 9.14 -22.19
N LYS A 79 27.17 8.69 -20.98
CA LYS A 79 28.52 8.16 -20.68
C LYS A 79 28.87 6.93 -21.53
N PHE A 80 27.93 6.03 -21.77
CA PHE A 80 28.15 4.86 -22.62
C PHE A 80 28.18 5.20 -24.10
N GLU A 81 27.38 6.18 -24.55
CA GLU A 81 27.43 6.72 -25.91
C GLU A 81 28.78 7.37 -26.19
N ASP A 82 29.26 8.25 -25.30
CA ASP A 82 30.58 8.88 -25.40
C ASP A 82 31.70 7.83 -25.38
N SER A 83 31.56 6.80 -24.55
CA SER A 83 32.52 5.69 -24.50
C SER A 83 32.52 4.90 -25.81
N LEU A 84 31.36 4.69 -26.43
CA LEU A 84 31.24 4.01 -27.72
C LEU A 84 31.84 4.84 -28.85
N GLU A 85 31.58 6.14 -28.86
CA GLU A 85 32.13 7.08 -29.84
C GLU A 85 33.67 7.12 -29.75
N ASN A 86 34.22 7.32 -28.55
CA ASN A 86 35.66 7.31 -28.33
C ASN A 86 36.29 5.98 -28.77
N TYR A 87 35.62 4.87 -28.45
CA TYR A 87 36.07 3.54 -28.86
C TYR A 87 36.15 3.39 -30.38
N GLN A 88 35.12 3.86 -31.10
CA GLN A 88 35.05 3.85 -32.56
C GLN A 88 36.10 4.78 -33.20
N ASN A 89 36.37 5.93 -32.59
CA ASN A 89 37.38 6.88 -33.05
C ASN A 89 38.80 6.31 -32.94
N GLU A 90 39.10 5.60 -31.86
CA GLU A 90 40.43 5.00 -31.61
C GLU A 90 40.66 3.71 -32.42
N ASN A 91 39.64 2.87 -32.56
CA ASN A 91 39.78 1.51 -33.08
C ASN A 91 39.16 1.27 -34.46
N GLY A 92 38.49 2.28 -35.03
CA GLY A 92 37.76 2.20 -36.30
C GLY A 92 36.26 1.94 -36.13
N ILE A 93 35.52 2.22 -37.20
CA ILE A 93 34.05 2.11 -37.26
C ILE A 93 33.62 0.63 -37.13
N ALA A 94 32.47 0.43 -36.50
CA ALA A 94 31.76 -0.84 -36.27
C ALA A 94 32.30 -2.07 -37.04
N PRO A 95 32.78 -3.12 -36.35
CA PRO A 95 33.21 -4.36 -37.00
C PRO A 95 32.07 -4.92 -37.88
N ASP A 96 32.35 -5.26 -39.15
CA ASP A 96 31.40 -5.88 -40.12
C ASP A 96 31.03 -7.34 -39.76
N MET A 97 31.15 -7.67 -38.48
CA MET A 97 30.78 -8.95 -37.94
C MET A 97 29.26 -8.96 -37.82
N LYS A 98 28.57 -9.80 -38.61
CA LYS A 98 27.14 -10.15 -38.44
C LYS A 98 26.93 -10.93 -37.14
N VAL A 99 27.36 -10.36 -36.03
CA VAL A 99 27.13 -10.93 -34.72
C VAL A 99 26.13 -10.00 -34.08
N GLU A 100 24.84 -10.31 -34.29
CA GLU A 100 23.74 -9.74 -33.52
C GLU A 100 23.82 -10.37 -32.11
N VAL A 101 24.90 -10.03 -31.39
CA VAL A 101 25.26 -10.59 -30.07
C VAL A 101 24.28 -10.15 -29.01
N VAL A 102 23.78 -8.92 -29.14
CA VAL A 102 22.91 -8.36 -28.13
C VAL A 102 21.60 -9.12 -28.20
N SER A 103 21.45 -10.09 -27.30
CA SER A 103 20.21 -10.81 -27.15
C SER A 103 19.15 -9.78 -26.79
N LYS A 104 18.30 -9.43 -27.76
CA LYS A 104 17.19 -8.48 -27.57
C LYS A 104 16.38 -8.84 -26.32
N LEU A 105 16.26 -10.13 -26.05
CA LEU A 105 15.64 -10.67 -24.84
C LEU A 105 16.35 -10.22 -23.55
N GLU A 106 17.69 -10.22 -23.51
CA GLU A 106 18.44 -9.71 -22.35
C GLU A 106 18.17 -8.22 -22.11
N VAL A 107 18.21 -7.42 -23.19
CA VAL A 107 17.95 -5.98 -23.13
C VAL A 107 16.52 -5.69 -22.65
N GLU A 108 15.55 -6.41 -23.19
CA GLU A 108 14.13 -6.30 -22.82
C GLU A 108 13.92 -6.69 -21.36
N LEU A 109 14.48 -7.81 -20.92
CA LEU A 109 14.34 -8.30 -19.55
C LEU A 109 15.02 -7.36 -18.55
N GLN A 110 16.18 -6.80 -18.87
CA GLN A 110 16.83 -5.81 -18.01
C GLN A 110 15.98 -4.54 -17.85
N ALA A 111 15.37 -4.06 -18.93
CA ALA A 111 14.46 -2.92 -18.87
C ALA A 111 13.20 -3.22 -18.05
N GLU A 112 12.62 -4.42 -18.21
CA GLU A 112 11.49 -4.87 -17.41
C GLU A 112 11.85 -4.97 -15.92
N ILE A 113 12.97 -5.61 -15.58
CA ILE A 113 13.48 -5.69 -14.20
C ILE A 113 13.61 -4.28 -13.62
N LYS A 114 14.17 -3.33 -14.37
CA LYS A 114 14.35 -1.96 -13.89
C LYS A 114 13.03 -1.25 -13.64
N SER A 115 12.03 -1.46 -14.50
CA SER A 115 10.67 -0.96 -14.29
C SER A 115 10.05 -1.55 -13.03
N GLU A 116 10.15 -2.87 -12.84
CA GLU A 116 9.60 -3.57 -11.68
C GLU A 116 10.31 -3.21 -10.36
N GLU A 117 11.62 -2.92 -10.39
CA GLU A 117 12.36 -2.37 -9.25
C GLU A 117 11.81 -1.01 -8.82
N ILE A 118 11.56 -0.12 -9.77
CA ILE A 118 11.01 1.21 -9.47
C ILE A 118 9.62 1.09 -8.88
N LYS A 119 8.75 0.24 -9.44
CA LYS A 119 7.42 -0.02 -8.87
C LYS A 119 7.50 -0.55 -7.45
N LEU A 120 8.40 -1.51 -7.19
CA LEU A 120 8.60 -2.06 -5.85
C LEU A 120 9.06 -0.98 -4.85
N GLU A 121 10.00 -0.13 -5.23
CA GLU A 121 10.47 0.97 -4.38
C GLU A 121 9.37 2.01 -4.11
N LEU A 122 8.52 2.30 -5.08
CA LEU A 122 7.34 3.15 -4.89
C LEU A 122 6.35 2.51 -3.91
N LEU A 123 6.06 1.21 -4.03
CA LEU A 123 5.18 0.49 -3.11
C LEU A 123 5.71 0.52 -1.67
N LYS A 124 7.01 0.30 -1.48
CA LYS A 124 7.65 0.33 -0.15
C LYS A 124 7.62 1.71 0.53
N LYS A 125 7.43 2.80 -0.23
CA LYS A 125 7.25 4.14 0.35
C LYS A 125 5.87 4.35 0.97
N ILE A 126 4.88 3.55 0.59
CA ILE A 126 3.49 3.69 1.00
C ILE A 126 3.07 2.54 1.94
N LEU A 127 3.56 1.33 1.67
CA LEU A 127 3.17 0.10 2.35
C LEU A 127 4.30 -0.46 3.22
N SER A 128 3.90 -1.15 4.29
CA SER A 128 4.83 -1.91 5.13
C SER A 128 5.46 -3.06 4.33
N PRO A 129 6.73 -3.44 4.60
CA PRO A 129 7.41 -4.52 3.87
C PRO A 129 6.72 -5.89 3.92
N ASN A 130 5.86 -6.12 4.91
CA ASN A 130 5.15 -7.39 5.13
C ASN A 130 3.76 -7.46 4.48
N GLU A 131 3.36 -6.44 3.71
CA GLU A 131 2.08 -6.46 3.00
C GLU A 131 2.14 -7.45 1.83
N SER A 132 1.04 -8.16 1.55
CA SER A 132 1.00 -9.20 0.50
C SER A 132 1.43 -8.67 -0.86
N GLU A 133 1.10 -7.41 -1.18
CA GLU A 133 1.42 -6.76 -2.45
C GLU A 133 2.93 -6.52 -2.63
N VAL A 134 3.64 -6.20 -1.55
CA VAL A 134 5.11 -6.02 -1.57
C VAL A 134 5.79 -7.38 -1.77
N ILE A 135 5.26 -8.43 -1.16
CA ILE A 135 5.81 -9.80 -1.24
C ILE A 135 5.62 -10.39 -2.64
N THR A 136 4.43 -10.24 -3.23
CA THR A 136 4.16 -10.74 -4.60
C THR A 136 5.05 -10.05 -5.61
N GLN A 137 5.19 -8.72 -5.50
CA GLN A 137 6.05 -7.93 -6.36
C GLN A 137 7.53 -8.29 -6.21
N THR A 138 7.99 -8.50 -4.97
CA THR A 138 9.37 -8.93 -4.69
C THR A 138 9.66 -10.31 -5.26
N THR A 139 8.70 -11.24 -5.13
CA THR A 139 8.82 -12.60 -5.69
C THR A 139 8.88 -12.56 -7.21
N LYS A 140 8.03 -11.75 -7.86
CA LYS A 140 8.06 -11.53 -9.32
C LYS A 140 9.42 -10.99 -9.76
N LEU A 141 9.93 -9.97 -9.07
CA LEU A 141 11.22 -9.37 -9.38
C LEU A 141 12.38 -10.37 -9.25
N ASN A 142 12.37 -11.21 -8.21
CA ASN A 142 13.39 -12.24 -8.01
C ASN A 142 13.35 -13.30 -9.10
N ALA A 143 12.15 -13.71 -9.55
CA ALA A 143 12.00 -14.64 -10.66
C ALA A 143 12.57 -14.07 -11.97
N LEU A 144 12.27 -12.80 -12.28
CA LEU A 144 12.83 -12.13 -13.47
C LEU A 144 14.36 -12.01 -13.40
N LYS A 145 14.91 -11.69 -12.22
CA LYS A 145 16.37 -11.63 -12.01
C LYS A 145 17.03 -12.99 -12.20
N GLU A 146 16.37 -14.07 -11.80
CA GLU A 146 16.89 -15.42 -12.00
C GLU A 146 16.85 -15.81 -13.48
N GLN A 147 15.77 -15.50 -14.20
CA GLN A 147 15.69 -15.68 -15.65
C GLN A 147 16.79 -14.91 -16.38
N LEU A 148 17.09 -13.67 -15.95
CA LEU A 148 18.18 -12.88 -16.51
C LEU A 148 19.53 -13.58 -16.31
N ARG A 149 19.78 -14.14 -15.12
CA ARG A 149 21.02 -14.89 -14.83
C ARG A 149 21.16 -16.13 -15.70
N GLU A 150 20.08 -16.87 -15.93
CA GLU A 150 20.08 -18.04 -16.81
C GLU A 150 20.42 -17.67 -18.26
N ILE A 151 19.80 -16.59 -18.75
CA ILE A 151 20.07 -16.04 -20.09
C ILE A 151 21.51 -15.55 -20.18
N GLN A 152 21.98 -14.78 -19.19
CA GLN A 152 23.35 -14.28 -19.17
C GLN A 152 24.38 -15.40 -19.12
N ASN A 153 24.14 -16.46 -18.34
CA ASN A 153 25.03 -17.61 -18.28
C ASN A 153 25.05 -18.41 -19.59
N SER A 154 23.90 -18.53 -20.26
CA SER A 154 23.78 -19.22 -21.55
C SER A 154 24.41 -18.39 -22.68
N ASN A 155 24.05 -17.11 -22.77
CA ASN A 155 24.60 -16.17 -23.74
C ASN A 155 26.08 -15.92 -23.52
N HIS A 156 26.59 -15.87 -22.29
CA HIS A 156 28.02 -15.68 -22.06
C HIS A 156 28.81 -16.87 -22.61
N LYS A 157 28.29 -18.10 -22.47
CA LYS A 157 28.89 -19.30 -23.09
C LYS A 157 28.79 -19.26 -24.62
N GLU A 158 27.63 -18.93 -25.19
CA GLU A 158 27.47 -18.83 -26.64
C GLU A 158 28.28 -17.68 -27.25
N PHE A 159 28.36 -16.54 -26.57
CA PHE A 159 29.17 -15.38 -26.94
C PHE A 159 30.66 -15.72 -26.90
N ASP A 160 31.12 -16.36 -25.83
CA ASP A 160 32.52 -16.78 -25.70
C ASP A 160 32.86 -17.90 -26.71
N LEU A 161 31.91 -18.79 -27.03
CA LEU A 161 32.08 -19.83 -28.06
C LEU A 161 32.06 -19.27 -29.49
N GLY A 162 31.16 -18.32 -29.78
CA GLY A 162 31.00 -17.71 -31.11
C GLY A 162 32.08 -16.68 -31.44
N LEU A 163 32.75 -16.15 -30.42
CA LEU A 163 33.86 -15.20 -30.55
C LEU A 163 35.19 -15.79 -30.07
N LYS A 164 35.30 -17.12 -29.91
CA LYS A 164 36.58 -17.80 -29.65
C LYS A 164 37.55 -17.49 -30.80
N GLY A 165 38.48 -16.57 -30.54
CA GLY A 165 39.45 -16.06 -31.52
C GLY A 165 39.18 -14.66 -32.06
N ALA A 166 38.08 -14.00 -31.67
CA ALA A 166 37.83 -12.61 -32.01
C ALA A 166 38.86 -11.69 -31.33
N PRO A 167 39.34 -10.63 -32.00
CA PRO A 167 40.19 -9.63 -31.37
C PRO A 167 39.48 -9.02 -30.15
N LYS A 168 40.23 -8.75 -29.07
CA LYS A 168 39.70 -8.05 -27.88
C LYS A 168 38.94 -6.77 -28.25
N VAL A 169 39.39 -6.12 -29.31
CA VAL A 169 38.80 -4.90 -29.83
C VAL A 169 37.30 -5.09 -30.20
N VAL A 170 36.97 -6.23 -30.77
CA VAL A 170 35.59 -6.53 -31.18
C VAL A 170 34.73 -6.84 -29.95
N LEU A 171 35.28 -7.55 -28.96
CA LEU A 171 34.57 -7.90 -27.74
C LEU A 171 34.18 -6.66 -26.93
N ASP A 172 35.11 -5.71 -26.77
CA ASP A 172 34.87 -4.50 -25.99
C ASP A 172 33.86 -3.57 -26.69
N TYR A 173 33.90 -3.50 -28.03
CA TYR A 173 32.87 -2.82 -28.82
C TYR A 173 31.45 -3.34 -28.51
N TYR A 174 31.24 -4.66 -28.58
CA TYR A 174 29.91 -5.24 -28.33
C TYR A 174 29.45 -5.08 -26.88
N ARG A 175 30.39 -5.07 -25.92
CA ARG A 175 30.07 -4.81 -24.50
C ARG A 175 29.54 -3.39 -24.31
N ILE A 176 30.25 -2.38 -24.83
CA ILE A 176 29.83 -0.98 -24.71
C ILE A 176 28.50 -0.77 -25.44
N LYS A 177 28.38 -1.30 -26.67
CA LYS A 177 27.13 -1.23 -27.44
C LYS A 177 25.95 -1.85 -26.70
N ARG A 178 26.14 -2.99 -26.04
CA ARG A 178 25.10 -3.63 -25.22
C ARG A 178 24.66 -2.72 -24.07
N GLU A 179 25.58 -2.07 -23.37
CA GLU A 179 25.22 -1.14 -22.29
C GLU A 179 24.43 0.06 -22.82
N VAL A 180 24.80 0.61 -23.99
CA VAL A 180 24.01 1.65 -24.67
C VAL A 180 22.59 1.17 -24.95
N GLU A 181 22.42 -0.03 -25.53
CA GLU A 181 21.10 -0.59 -25.84
C GLU A 181 20.25 -0.83 -24.58
N ILE A 182 20.86 -1.32 -23.49
CA ILE A 182 20.22 -1.49 -22.19
C ILE A 182 19.73 -0.14 -21.64
N GLN A 183 20.62 0.85 -21.54
CA GLN A 183 20.24 2.16 -20.97
C GLN A 183 19.18 2.85 -21.82
N ASN A 184 19.27 2.76 -23.15
CA ASN A 184 18.26 3.28 -24.05
C ASN A 184 16.91 2.59 -23.83
N LYS A 185 16.87 1.25 -23.72
CA LYS A 185 15.62 0.52 -23.47
C LYS A 185 15.01 0.88 -22.11
N ILE A 186 15.83 1.01 -21.07
CA ILE A 186 15.38 1.49 -19.76
C ILE A 186 14.79 2.90 -19.89
N LEU A 187 15.48 3.80 -20.59
CA LEU A 187 15.01 5.18 -20.81
C LEU A 187 13.65 5.23 -21.50
N VAL A 188 13.48 4.46 -22.59
CA VAL A 188 12.21 4.33 -23.32
C VAL A 188 11.09 3.81 -22.42
N THR A 189 11.42 2.93 -21.47
CA THR A 189 10.46 2.39 -20.49
C THR A 189 10.12 3.39 -19.38
N LEU A 190 11.06 4.25 -18.99
CA LEU A 190 10.86 5.26 -17.95
C LEU A 190 10.03 6.46 -18.41
N ILE A 191 10.13 6.85 -19.68
CA ILE A 191 9.37 7.98 -20.23
C ILE A 191 7.86 7.86 -19.95
N PRO A 192 7.16 6.76 -20.31
CA PRO A 192 5.72 6.66 -20.02
C PRO A 192 5.42 6.67 -18.52
N MET A 193 6.30 6.11 -17.68
CA MET A 193 6.13 6.17 -16.22
C MET A 193 6.25 7.61 -15.69
N LEU A 194 7.18 8.40 -16.23
CA LEU A 194 7.35 9.80 -15.84
C LEU A 194 6.17 10.65 -16.29
N GLU A 195 5.69 10.47 -17.52
CA GLU A 195 4.52 11.20 -18.02
C GLU A 195 3.26 10.82 -17.23
N GLN A 196 3.07 9.54 -16.92
CA GLN A 196 2.01 9.09 -16.03
C GLN A 196 2.10 9.75 -14.65
N ALA A 197 3.28 9.82 -14.05
CA ALA A 197 3.47 10.44 -12.74
C ALA A 197 3.21 11.96 -12.76
N LYS A 198 3.56 12.66 -13.84
CA LYS A 198 3.20 14.08 -14.03
C LYS A 198 1.69 14.27 -14.16
N ILE A 199 0.99 13.37 -14.84
CA ILE A 199 -0.48 13.41 -14.93
C ILE A 199 -1.10 13.19 -13.55
N GLU A 200 -0.60 12.21 -12.80
CA GLU A 200 -1.10 11.88 -11.45
C GLU A 200 -0.91 13.02 -10.45
N GLU A 201 0.22 13.71 -10.47
CA GLU A 201 0.44 14.87 -9.58
C GLU A 201 -0.54 16.01 -9.84
N ASN A 202 -0.90 16.23 -11.11
CA ASN A 202 -1.86 17.28 -11.49
C ASN A 202 -3.32 16.80 -11.41
N ARG A 203 -3.57 15.58 -10.91
CA ARG A 203 -4.91 15.01 -10.86
C ARG A 203 -5.58 15.34 -9.52
N ASP A 204 -6.50 16.31 -9.56
CA ASP A 204 -7.35 16.67 -8.43
C ASP A 204 -8.59 15.76 -8.29
N THR A 205 -8.40 14.43 -8.28
CA THR A 205 -9.53 13.51 -8.05
C THR A 205 -9.64 13.14 -6.57
N PRO A 206 -10.77 13.42 -5.90
CA PRO A 206 -11.00 12.91 -4.55
C PRO A 206 -11.07 11.37 -4.60
N THR A 207 -10.19 10.71 -3.83
CA THR A 207 -10.09 9.24 -3.78
C THR A 207 -11.22 8.62 -2.95
N ILE A 208 -11.85 9.40 -2.07
CA ILE A 208 -12.93 8.94 -1.18
C ILE A 208 -14.27 9.31 -1.80
N LEU A 209 -15.06 8.30 -2.17
CA LEU A 209 -16.45 8.47 -2.58
C LEU A 209 -17.37 8.34 -1.37
N VAL A 210 -18.14 9.39 -1.09
CA VAL A 210 -19.22 9.32 -0.09
C VAL A 210 -20.38 8.54 -0.71
N VAL A 211 -20.60 7.32 -0.23
CA VAL A 211 -21.69 6.44 -0.70
C VAL A 211 -23.03 6.90 -0.15
N ASP A 212 -23.08 7.19 1.16
CA ASP A 212 -24.26 7.68 1.85
C ASP A 212 -23.91 8.94 2.66
N ASN A 213 -24.72 10.00 2.48
CA ASN A 213 -24.54 11.23 3.22
C ASN A 213 -25.00 11.06 4.69
N PRO A 214 -24.37 11.78 5.64
CA PRO A 214 -24.82 11.78 7.03
C PRO A 214 -26.25 12.29 7.16
N PHE A 215 -27.05 11.58 7.95
CA PHE A 215 -28.45 11.92 8.23
C PHE A 215 -28.67 12.11 9.73
N VAL A 216 -29.72 12.86 10.09
CA VAL A 216 -30.12 13.05 11.48
C VAL A 216 -30.80 11.76 11.97
N PRO A 217 -30.34 11.13 13.06
CA PRO A 217 -30.90 9.86 13.51
C PRO A 217 -32.29 10.03 14.13
N ASP A 218 -33.27 9.27 13.65
CA ASP A 218 -34.65 9.29 14.17
C ASP A 218 -34.79 8.62 15.55
N LYS A 219 -33.92 7.67 15.88
CA LYS A 219 -33.99 6.86 17.10
C LYS A 219 -32.69 6.89 17.89
N LYS A 220 -32.81 7.01 19.21
CA LYS A 220 -31.67 6.93 20.12
C LYS A 220 -30.99 5.56 20.03
N SER A 221 -29.69 5.57 19.82
CA SER A 221 -28.89 4.35 19.67
C SER A 221 -28.63 3.64 21.01
N LYS A 222 -28.48 4.42 22.10
CA LYS A 222 -28.27 3.95 23.48
C LYS A 222 -28.93 4.89 24.51
N PRO A 223 -29.27 4.41 25.72
CA PRO A 223 -29.42 3.00 26.09
C PRO A 223 -30.73 2.42 25.54
N LYS A 224 -30.74 1.13 25.19
CA LYS A 224 -31.98 0.43 24.81
C LYS A 224 -32.86 0.28 26.04
N ARG A 225 -33.88 1.14 26.17
CA ARG A 225 -34.79 1.18 27.34
C ARG A 225 -35.36 -0.20 27.71
N ILE A 226 -35.63 -1.06 26.73
CA ILE A 226 -36.14 -2.43 26.94
C ILE A 226 -35.14 -3.31 27.71
N ILE A 227 -33.83 -3.19 27.42
CA ILE A 227 -32.80 -3.96 28.13
C ILE A 227 -32.70 -3.48 29.58
N LEU A 228 -32.78 -2.17 29.81
CA LEU A 228 -32.80 -1.61 31.16
C LEU A 228 -33.99 -2.15 31.98
N ILE A 229 -35.20 -2.14 31.38
CA ILE A 229 -36.41 -2.68 32.01
C ILE A 229 -36.23 -4.16 32.35
N PHE A 230 -35.68 -4.96 31.43
CA PHE A 230 -35.44 -6.39 31.68
C PHE A 230 -34.47 -6.62 32.85
N ILE A 231 -33.37 -5.86 32.93
CA ILE A 231 -32.41 -5.96 34.05
C ILE A 231 -33.09 -5.61 35.37
N ILE A 232 -33.86 -4.51 35.42
CA ILE A 232 -34.58 -4.09 36.63
C ILE A 232 -35.58 -5.17 37.06
N CYS A 233 -36.31 -5.77 36.12
CA CYS A 233 -37.24 -6.87 36.41
C CYS A 233 -36.52 -8.09 37.02
N VAL A 234 -35.40 -8.51 36.43
CA VAL A 234 -34.62 -9.65 36.93
C VAL A 234 -34.06 -9.37 38.32
N VAL A 235 -33.46 -8.20 38.55
CA VAL A 235 -32.92 -7.81 39.85
C VAL A 235 -34.03 -7.78 40.92
N SER A 236 -35.18 -7.19 40.59
CA SER A 236 -36.32 -7.12 41.50
C SER A 236 -36.85 -8.51 41.85
N PHE A 237 -36.98 -9.39 40.86
CA PHE A 237 -37.42 -10.77 41.06
C PHE A 237 -36.43 -11.56 41.93
N SER A 238 -35.13 -11.46 41.65
CA SER A 238 -34.08 -12.10 42.46
C SER A 238 -34.09 -11.61 43.90
N THR A 239 -34.21 -10.30 44.14
CA THR A 239 -34.29 -9.75 45.50
C THR A 239 -35.54 -10.22 46.26
N SER A 240 -36.69 -10.30 45.58
CA SER A 240 -37.93 -10.82 46.17
C SER A 240 -37.81 -12.30 46.53
N TYR A 241 -37.19 -13.10 45.66
CA TYR A 241 -36.95 -14.52 45.91
C TYR A 241 -36.01 -14.74 47.11
N LEU A 242 -34.91 -13.99 47.17
CA LEU A 242 -33.96 -14.02 48.28
C LEU A 242 -34.63 -13.64 49.61
N TYR A 243 -35.45 -12.58 49.60
CA TYR A 243 -36.20 -12.16 50.77
C TYR A 243 -37.16 -13.24 51.27
N PHE A 244 -37.87 -13.90 50.34
CA PHE A 244 -38.78 -15.00 50.70
C PHE A 244 -38.02 -16.19 51.32
N PHE A 245 -36.90 -16.58 50.72
CA PHE A 245 -36.07 -17.69 51.20
C PHE A 245 -35.49 -17.44 52.60
N VAL A 246 -34.99 -16.22 52.85
CA VAL A 246 -34.49 -15.82 54.18
C VAL A 246 -35.62 -15.84 55.21
N LYS A 247 -36.80 -15.33 54.86
CA LYS A 247 -37.98 -15.32 55.73
C LYS A 247 -38.45 -16.74 56.08
N GLU A 248 -38.41 -17.66 55.12
CA GLU A 248 -38.78 -19.07 55.32
C GLU A 248 -37.79 -19.78 56.25
N LYS A 249 -36.48 -19.63 56.02
CA LYS A 249 -35.43 -20.15 56.91
C LYS A 249 -35.54 -19.59 58.32
N TYR A 250 -35.84 -18.29 58.47
CA TYR A 250 -36.00 -17.65 59.78
C TYR A 250 -37.22 -18.21 60.55
N LYS A 251 -38.35 -18.44 59.85
CA LYS A 251 -39.52 -19.11 60.44
C LYS A 251 -39.23 -20.55 60.86
N GLY A 252 -38.48 -21.30 60.04
CA GLY A 252 -38.08 -22.67 60.35
C GLY A 252 -37.15 -22.78 61.57
N PHE A 253 -36.28 -21.79 61.81
CA PHE A 253 -35.45 -21.74 63.02
C PHE A 253 -36.28 -21.49 64.27
N LYS A 254 -37.26 -20.57 64.20
CA LYS A 254 -38.13 -20.20 65.34
C LYS A 254 -39.10 -21.33 65.76
N SER A 255 -39.44 -22.27 64.87
CA SER A 255 -40.26 -23.44 65.23
C SER A 255 -39.49 -24.59 65.89
N ILE A 256 -38.15 -24.62 65.78
CA ILE A 256 -37.31 -25.65 66.42
C ILE A 256 -37.05 -25.31 67.89
N ASP A 257 -36.92 -24.03 68.23
CA ASP A 257 -36.78 -23.59 69.64
C ASP A 257 -38.08 -23.71 70.46
N SER A 258 -39.24 -23.75 69.81
CA SER A 258 -40.55 -23.94 70.48
C SER A 258 -40.86 -25.40 70.84
N ASN A 259 -40.09 -26.37 70.33
CA ASN A 259 -40.31 -27.81 70.58
C ASN A 259 -39.27 -28.40 71.55
N ARG A 260 -38.49 -27.53 72.23
CA ARG A 260 -37.45 -27.89 73.21
C ARG A 260 -37.68 -27.29 74.61
N SER A 261 -38.87 -26.76 74.88
CA SER A 261 -39.34 -26.34 76.21
C SER A 261 -40.43 -27.26 76.72
#